data_AF-A0AAQ0LVY9-F1
#
_entry.id   AF-A0AAQ0LVY9-F1
#
_cell.length_a   1.000
_cell.length_b   1.000
_cell.length_c   1.000
_cell.angle_alpha   90.00
_cell.angle_beta   90.00
_cell.angle_gamma   90.00
#
_symmetry.space_group_name_H-M   'P 1'
#
loop_
_entity.id
_entity.type
_entity.pdbx_description
1 polymer ?
#
loop_
_entity_poly.entity_id
_entity_poly.type
_entity_poly.pdbx_seq_one_letter_code
_entity_poly.pdbx_strand_id
1 'polypeptide(L)' 'MQDNLTKYIDKNQDSETLKDIAKSGKQRTWREKKINNVSYADILDILNIKMAYNVKQCGNVLEFKPTDE' A
#
# COMPACT_ATOMS: atom_id res chain seq x y z
N MET A 1 17.09 6.10 -18.31
CA MET A 1 16.37 5.49 -17.17
C MET A 1 16.89 6.19 -15.92
N GLN A 2 16.02 6.80 -15.11
CA GLN A 2 16.43 7.36 -13.82
C GLN A 2 16.44 6.22 -12.80
N ASP A 3 17.63 5.87 -12.29
CA ASP A 3 17.80 4.86 -11.26
C ASP A 3 17.44 5.47 -9.90
N ASN A 4 16.23 5.19 -9.40
CA ASN A 4 15.76 5.64 -8.10
C ASN A 4 16.21 4.65 -7.01
N LEU A 5 17.52 4.62 -6.72
CA LEU A 5 18.08 3.84 -5.62
C LEU A 5 18.03 4.67 -4.32
N THR A 6 17.20 4.26 -3.37
CA THR A 6 17.04 4.88 -2.05
C THR A 6 18.32 4.81 -1.19
N LYS A 7 19.31 4.04 -1.64
CA LYS A 7 20.59 3.74 -0.97
C LYS A 7 21.51 4.96 -0.82
N TYR A 8 21.31 6.00 -1.63
CA TYR A 8 22.18 7.18 -1.74
C TYR A 8 21.41 8.49 -1.52
N ILE A 9 20.27 8.44 -0.83
CA ILE A 9 19.47 9.63 -0.54
C ILE A 9 19.99 10.25 0.77
N ASP A 10 21.09 10.99 0.66
CA ASP A 10 21.75 11.69 1.78
C ASP A 10 21.04 13.01 2.15
N LYS A 11 20.00 13.38 1.41
CA LYS A 11 19.17 14.56 1.64
C LYS A 11 17.73 14.11 1.80
N ASN A 12 17.07 14.64 2.83
CA ASN A 12 15.62 14.49 2.97
C ASN A 12 14.99 14.92 1.65
N GLN A 13 14.26 14.00 0.99
CA GLN A 13 13.38 14.42 -0.11
C GLN A 13 12.49 15.50 0.49
N ASP A 14 12.27 16.60 -0.23
CA ASP A 14 11.47 17.74 0.26
C ASP A 14 10.10 17.28 0.80
N SER A 15 9.22 18.19 1.22
CA SER A 15 7.84 17.84 1.64
C SER A 15 6.95 17.29 0.51
N GLU A 16 7.53 16.69 -0.53
CA GLU A 16 6.89 15.98 -1.61
C GLU A 16 6.46 14.57 -1.19
N THR A 17 5.26 14.19 -1.59
CA THR A 17 4.72 12.86 -1.34
C THR A 17 5.49 11.80 -2.14
N LEU A 18 6.04 10.80 -1.45
CA LEU A 18 6.69 9.65 -2.07
C LEU A 18 5.72 8.91 -3.01
N LYS A 19 6.12 8.75 -4.28
CA LYS A 19 5.37 7.98 -5.27
C LYS A 19 5.92 6.55 -5.34
N ASP A 20 5.07 5.58 -5.04
CA ASP A 20 5.43 4.16 -5.17
C ASP A 20 5.24 3.68 -6.63
N ILE A 21 6.34 3.66 -7.38
CA ILE A 21 6.40 3.31 -8.79
C ILE A 21 7.15 1.98 -8.96
N ALA A 22 6.57 1.03 -9.70
CA ALA A 22 7.23 -0.22 -10.04
C ALA A 22 8.37 0.00 -11.05
N LYS A 23 9.30 -0.95 -11.16
CA LYS A 23 10.39 -0.91 -12.16
C LYS A 23 9.91 -0.71 -13.61
N SER A 24 8.66 -1.09 -13.90
CA SER A 24 8.00 -0.89 -15.19
C SER A 24 7.46 0.53 -15.43
N GLY A 25 7.61 1.45 -14.47
CA GLY A 25 7.11 2.83 -14.55
C GLY A 25 5.64 2.99 -14.15
N LYS A 26 4.92 1.91 -13.82
CA LYS A 26 3.53 1.96 -13.37
C LYS A 26 3.43 2.22 -11.88
N GLN A 27 2.54 3.11 -11.45
CA GLN A 27 2.22 3.32 -10.04
C GLN A 27 1.61 2.05 -9.43
N ARG A 28 2.09 1.63 -8.25
CA ARG A 28 1.49 0.49 -7.54
C ARG A 28 0.13 0.90 -6.97
N THR A 29 -0.91 0.15 -7.32
CA THR A 29 -2.31 0.44 -6.92
C THR A 29 -2.66 -0.04 -5.50
N TRP A 30 -1.67 -0.21 -4.62
CA TRP A 30 -1.90 -0.75 -3.27
C TRP A 30 -2.86 0.13 -2.47
N ARG A 31 -2.81 1.46 -2.65
CA ARG A 31 -3.67 2.41 -1.94
C ARG A 31 -5.14 2.18 -2.27
N GLU A 32 -5.47 2.17 -3.56
CA GLU A 32 -6.83 1.90 -4.05
C GLU A 32 -7.30 0.52 -3.60
N LYS A 33 -6.44 -0.50 -3.72
CA LYS A 33 -6.77 -1.87 -3.27
C LYS A 33 -7.06 -1.95 -1.77
N LYS A 34 -6.30 -1.25 -0.93
CA LYS A 34 -6.49 -1.23 0.53
C LYS A 34 -7.80 -0.53 0.90
N ILE A 35 -8.07 0.63 0.31
CA ILE A 35 -9.34 1.36 0.51
C ILE A 35 -10.52 0.51 0.07
N ASN A 36 -10.44 -0.12 -1.10
CA ASN A 36 -11.48 -1.02 -1.60
C ASN A 36 -11.72 -2.20 -0.67
N ASN A 37 -10.68 -2.77 -0.06
CA ASN A 37 -10.85 -3.84 0.93
C ASN A 37 -11.60 -3.36 2.18
N VAL A 38 -11.35 -2.14 2.67
CA VAL A 38 -12.09 -1.58 3.82
C VAL A 38 -13.56 -1.45 3.47
N SER A 39 -13.90 -0.82 2.34
CA SER A 39 -15.30 -0.67 1.91
C SER A 39 -15.97 -2.01 1.61
N TYR A 40 -15.24 -2.96 1.03
CA TYR A 40 -15.75 -4.30 0.76
C TYR A 40 -16.06 -5.07 2.05
N ALA A 41 -15.22 -4.92 3.07
CA ALA A 41 -15.45 -5.54 4.37
C ALA A 41 -16.77 -5.08 5.00
N ASP A 42 -17.13 -3.80 4.87
CA ASP A 42 -18.40 -3.28 5.40
C ASP A 42 -19.61 -3.93 4.70
N ILE A 43 -19.52 -4.19 3.40
CA ILE A 43 -20.56 -4.94 2.66
C ILE A 43 -20.64 -6.39 3.17
N LEU A 44 -19.50 -7.05 3.36
CA LEU A 44 -19.46 -8.42 3.89
C LEU A 44 -20.05 -8.51 5.30
N ASP A 45 -19.84 -7.48 6.13
CA ASP A 45 -20.36 -7.39 7.48
C ASP A 45 -21.88 -7.26 7.49
N ILE A 46 -22.44 -6.39 6.62
CA ILE A 46 -23.89 -6.27 6.40
C ILE A 46 -24.51 -7.62 6.01
N LEU A 47 -23.81 -8.39 5.19
CA LEU A 47 -24.23 -9.72 4.75
C LEU A 47 -23.97 -10.84 5.78
N ASN A 48 -23.43 -10.52 6.97
CA ASN A 48 -23.03 -11.47 8.01
C ASN A 48 -22.04 -12.55 7.52
N ILE A 49 -21.15 -12.20 6.60
CA ILE A 49 -20.11 -13.11 6.10
C ILE A 49 -18.93 -13.11 7.07
N LYS A 50 -18.59 -14.30 7.60
CA LYS A 50 -17.54 -14.51 8.61
C LYS A 50 -16.17 -13.90 8.26
N MET A 51 -15.85 -13.77 6.97
CA MET A 51 -14.57 -13.24 6.51
C MET A 51 -14.46 -11.71 6.56
N ALA A 52 -15.55 -10.98 6.84
CA ALA A 52 -15.55 -9.51 6.91
C ALA A 52 -14.42 -8.96 7.80
N TYR A 53 -14.22 -9.58 8.98
CA TYR A 53 -13.15 -9.22 9.90
C TYR A 53 -11.76 -9.30 9.26
N ASN A 54 -11.43 -10.41 8.60
CA ASN A 54 -10.12 -10.62 7.99
C ASN A 54 -9.86 -9.63 6.85
N VAL A 55 -10.89 -9.35 6.03
CA VAL A 55 -10.80 -8.38 4.93
C VAL A 55 -10.57 -6.97 5.47
N LYS A 56 -11.28 -6.60 6.55
CA LYS A 56 -11.13 -5.30 7.22
C LYS A 56 -9.72 -5.11 7.78
N GLN A 57 -9.18 -6.10 8.49
CA GLN A 57 -7.83 -6.05 9.04
C GLN A 57 -6.77 -5.92 7.94
N CYS A 58 -6.92 -6.67 6.84
CA CYS A 58 -6.03 -6.55 5.68
C CYS A 58 -6.08 -5.15 5.04
N GLY A 59 -7.23 -4.48 5.04
CA GLY A 59 -7.38 -3.11 4.55
C GLY A 59 -6.76 -2.03 5.46
N ASN A 60 -6.86 -2.22 6.78
CA ASN A 60 -6.49 -1.21 7.78
C ASN A 60 -4.99 -1.09 8.05
N VAL A 61 -4.25 -2.21 8.01
CA VAL A 61 -2.84 -2.23 8.39
C VAL A 61 -1.94 -2.24 7.15
N LEU A 62 -1.00 -1.32 7.11
CA LEU A 62 0.13 -1.33 6.17
C LEU A 62 1.36 -1.79 6.94
N GLU A 63 1.81 -3.00 6.64
CA GLU A 63 3.09 -3.51 7.13
C GLU A 63 4.15 -3.26 6.06
N PHE A 64 5.24 -2.62 6.47
CA PHE A 64 6.44 -2.51 5.64
C PHE A 64 7.46 -3.52 6.15
N LYS A 65 7.96 -4.38 5.26
CA LYS A 65 9.18 -5.16 5.54
C LYS A 65 10.36 -4.47 4.86
N PRO A 66 11.37 -4.00 5.61
CA PRO A 66 12.63 -3.65 5.00
C PRO A 66 13.14 -4.87 4.24
N THR A 67 13.60 -4.66 3.01
CA THR A 67 14.29 -5.72 2.27
C THR A 67 15.72 -5.68 2.76
N ASP A 68 16.18 -6.74 3.43
CA ASP A 68 17.60 -6.94 3.69
C ASP A 68 18.30 -6.98 2.32
N GLU A 69 19.27 -6.10 2.10
CA GLU A 69 19.90 -5.86 0.79
C GLU A 69 20.47 -7.09 0.10
#